data_AF-A0A1D7XM33-F1
#
_entry.id   AF-A0A1D7XM33-F1
#
_cell.length_a   1.000
_cell.length_b   1.000
_cell.length_c   1.000
_cell.angle_alpha   90.00
_cell.angle_beta   90.00
_cell.angle_gamma   90.00
#
_symmetry.space_group_name_H-M   'P 1'
#
loop_
_entity.id
_entity.type
_entity.pdbx_description
1 polymer ?
#
loop_
_entity_poly.entity_id
_entity_poly.type
_entity_poly.pdbx_seq_one_letter_code
_entity_poly.pdbx_strand_id
1 'polypeptide(L)'
;MQIVVQGKITGKGRPRFWKGHAVTPPATKEYEKKVKQAYLEENGTCFKTPIKINITAYFKIRKSYTKKIKEAIRNGDIHPTIKPDIDNIGKIILDGLNKVAFEDDSQVVRLIVSKKWTDQEECVVFEINEY
;
A
#
# COMPACT_ATOMS: atom_id res chain seq x y z
N MET A 1 8.45 7.72 10.56
CA MET A 1 7.59 6.79 11.34
C MET A 1 7.16 5.64 10.46
N GLN A 2 7.08 4.41 10.97
CA GLN A 2 6.67 3.23 10.22
C GLN A 2 5.24 2.83 10.62
N ILE A 3 4.35 2.72 9.62
CA ILE A 3 2.93 2.43 9.81
C ILE A 3 2.59 1.12 9.09
N VAL A 4 1.80 0.26 9.73
CA VAL A 4 1.42 -1.05 9.20
C VAL A 4 -0.08 -1.12 8.95
N VAL A 5 -0.46 -1.38 7.70
CA VAL A 5 -1.85 -1.64 7.28
C VAL A 5 -2.04 -3.15 7.16
N GLN A 6 -2.72 -3.72 8.15
CA GLN A 6 -2.95 -5.16 8.24
C GLN A 6 -4.01 -5.65 7.24
N GLY A 7 -3.81 -6.87 6.73
CA GLY A 7 -4.77 -7.61 5.94
C GLY A 7 -4.52 -7.58 4.43
N LYS A 8 -5.45 -8.20 3.69
CA LYS A 8 -5.31 -8.43 2.25
C LYS A 8 -5.01 -7.13 1.49
N ILE A 9 -3.89 -7.13 0.78
CA ILE A 9 -3.43 -5.99 0.00
C ILE A 9 -4.43 -5.73 -1.13
N THR A 10 -4.98 -4.52 -1.16
CA THR A 10 -5.93 -4.08 -2.18
C THR A 10 -5.30 -2.91 -2.91
N GLY A 11 -5.33 -2.92 -4.25
CA GLY A 11 -4.90 -1.77 -5.05
C GLY A 11 -6.07 -0.86 -5.41
N LYS A 12 -5.79 0.36 -5.86
CA LYS A 12 -6.84 1.27 -6.34
C LYS A 12 -7.61 0.63 -7.49
N GLY A 13 -8.91 0.42 -7.27
CA GLY A 13 -9.82 -0.06 -8.31
C GLY A 13 -10.20 1.06 -9.26
N ARG A 14 -10.39 0.75 -10.54
CA ARG A 14 -10.95 1.73 -11.49
C ARG A 14 -12.42 2.00 -11.16
N PRO A 15 -12.90 3.25 -11.24
CA PRO A 15 -14.31 3.56 -11.09
C PRO A 15 -15.13 2.74 -12.09
N ARG A 16 -16.26 2.21 -11.62
CA ARG A 16 -17.24 1.55 -12.49
C ARG A 16 -18.33 2.55 -12.82
N PHE A 17 -18.73 2.62 -14.08
CA PHE A 17 -19.81 3.50 -14.50
C PHE A 17 -21.15 2.81 -14.34
N TRP A 18 -22.08 3.47 -13.65
CA TRP A 18 -23.46 3.02 -13.47
C TRP A 18 -24.39 4.20 -13.70
N LYS A 19 -25.31 4.07 -14.67
CA LYS A 19 -26.27 5.13 -15.05
C LYS A 19 -25.60 6.51 -15.28
N GLY A 20 -24.44 6.54 -15.92
CA GLY A 20 -23.68 7.78 -16.17
C GLY A 20 -22.86 8.30 -14.98
N HIS A 21 -22.94 7.68 -13.81
CA HIS A 21 -22.16 8.05 -12.63
C HIS A 21 -20.97 7.12 -12.42
N ALA A 22 -19.81 7.70 -12.12
CA ALA A 22 -18.62 6.95 -11.72
C ALA A 22 -18.73 6.53 -10.25
N VAL A 23 -18.71 5.22 -9.99
CA VAL A 23 -18.79 4.64 -8.63
C VAL A 23 -17.48 3.94 -8.31
N THR A 24 -16.77 4.46 -7.31
CA THR A 24 -15.58 3.80 -6.75
C THR A 24 -15.98 2.50 -6.07
N PRO A 25 -15.28 1.38 -6.33
CA PRO A 25 -15.56 0.09 -5.69
C PRO A 25 -15.53 0.19 -4.15
N PRO A 26 -16.46 -0.47 -3.42
CA PRO A 26 -16.49 -0.45 -1.96
C PRO A 26 -15.16 -0.88 -1.32
N ALA A 27 -14.51 -1.91 -1.87
CA ALA A 27 -13.22 -2.41 -1.38
C ALA A 27 -12.11 -1.36 -1.42
N THR A 28 -12.12 -0.45 -2.40
CA THR A 28 -11.15 0.65 -2.48
C THR A 28 -11.38 1.65 -1.35
N LYS A 29 -12.63 2.07 -1.14
CA LYS A 29 -12.98 3.01 -0.06
C LYS A 29 -12.70 2.43 1.33
N GLU A 30 -13.00 1.14 1.54
CA GLU A 30 -12.71 0.46 2.79
C GLU A 30 -11.21 0.40 3.08
N TYR A 31 -10.41 0.12 2.06
CA TYR A 31 -8.96 0.06 2.22
C TYR A 31 -8.34 1.44 2.46
N GLU A 32 -8.78 2.48 1.73
CA GLU A 32 -8.40 3.88 2.01
C GLU A 32 -8.70 4.28 3.46
N LYS A 33 -9.87 3.89 3.98
CA LYS A 33 -10.23 4.12 5.38
C LYS A 33 -9.30 3.40 6.35
N LYS A 34 -8.88 2.15 6.04
CA LYS A 34 -7.92 1.41 6.87
C LYS A 34 -6.55 2.07 6.88
N VAL A 35 -6.08 2.56 5.74
CA VAL A 35 -4.81 3.30 5.63
C VAL A 35 -4.87 4.54 6.51
N LYS A 36 -5.94 5.34 6.39
CA LYS A 36 -6.17 6.52 7.23
C LYS A 36 -6.18 6.17 8.72
N GLN A 37 -6.90 5.12 9.10
CA GLN A 37 -7.02 4.71 10.50
C GLN A 37 -5.66 4.29 11.07
N ALA A 38 -4.91 3.45 10.36
CA ALA A 38 -3.59 3.00 10.79
C ALA A 38 -2.63 4.20 10.97
N TYR A 39 -2.72 5.22 10.12
CA TYR A 39 -1.91 6.43 10.26
C TYR A 39 -2.26 7.24 11.52
N LEU A 40 -3.55 7.38 11.82
CA LEU A 40 -4.04 8.12 12.98
C LEU A 40 -3.77 7.40 14.30
N GLU A 41 -3.83 6.06 14.31
CA GLU A 41 -3.50 5.23 15.48
C GLU A 41 -2.05 5.41 15.92
N GLU A 42 -1.14 5.67 14.98
CA GLU A 42 0.27 5.99 15.24
C GLU A 42 0.51 7.48 15.56
N ASN A 43 -0.55 8.27 15.81
CA ASN A 43 -0.48 9.72 16.04
C ASN A 43 0.25 10.49 14.94
N GLY A 44 0.04 10.11 13.68
CA GLY A 44 0.69 10.74 12.54
C GLY A 44 0.35 12.22 12.38
N THR A 45 1.37 13.03 12.08
CA THR A 45 1.24 14.48 11.85
C THR A 45 0.83 14.78 10.41
N CYS A 46 0.16 15.91 10.18
CA CYS A 46 -0.05 16.41 8.82
C CYS A 46 1.14 17.29 8.41
N PHE A 47 1.86 16.89 7.36
CA PHE A 47 3.01 17.60 6.82
C PHE A 47 2.57 18.75 5.91
N LYS A 48 3.17 19.93 6.08
CA LYS A 48 2.98 21.11 5.21
C LYS A 48 4.15 21.37 4.27
N THR A 49 5.20 20.56 4.40
CA THR A 49 6.44 20.60 3.63
C THR A 49 6.42 19.52 2.54
N PRO A 50 7.36 19.55 1.57
CA PRO A 50 7.57 18.42 0.68
C PRO A 50 7.95 17.15 1.44
N ILE A 51 7.43 16.01 1.02
CA ILE A 51 7.61 14.73 1.70
C ILE A 51 8.15 13.63 0.77
N LYS A 52 8.75 12.63 1.40
CA LYS A 52 9.10 11.35 0.79
C LYS A 52 8.32 10.22 1.46
N ILE A 53 7.83 9.30 0.64
CA ILE A 53 7.08 8.12 1.08
C ILE A 53 7.75 6.85 0.56
N ASN A 54 8.00 5.90 1.45
CA ASN A 54 8.43 4.55 1.12
C ASN A 54 7.29 3.57 1.45
N ILE A 55 6.91 2.73 0.50
CA ILE A 55 5.84 1.74 0.64
C ILE A 55 6.41 0.35 0.32
N THR A 56 6.16 -0.60 1.20
CA THR A 56 6.50 -2.02 0.99
C THR A 56 5.25 -2.87 1.19
N ALA A 57 4.81 -3.53 0.12
CA ALA A 57 3.73 -4.50 0.17
C ALA A 57 4.30 -5.91 0.42
N TYR A 58 3.95 -6.50 1.55
CA TYR A 58 4.38 -7.84 1.95
C TYR A 58 3.32 -8.87 1.58
N PHE A 59 3.62 -9.69 0.57
CA PHE A 59 2.76 -10.77 0.12
C PHE A 59 3.14 -12.08 0.81
N LYS A 60 2.13 -12.81 1.29
CA LYS A 60 2.34 -14.05 2.01
C LYS A 60 2.76 -15.16 1.05
N ILE A 61 3.80 -15.90 1.43
CA ILE A 61 4.23 -17.08 0.69
C ILE A 61 3.10 -18.13 0.78
N ARG A 62 2.61 -18.57 -0.38
CA ARG A 62 1.51 -19.54 -0.43
C ARG A 62 1.94 -20.86 0.19
N LYS A 63 1.09 -21.45 1.03
CA LYS A 63 1.36 -22.76 1.66
C LYS A 63 1.63 -23.85 0.62
N SER A 64 0.94 -23.79 -0.52
CA SER A 64 1.05 -24.72 -1.64
C SER A 64 2.35 -24.62 -2.44
N TYR A 65 3.18 -23.58 -2.25
CA TYR A 65 4.48 -23.53 -2.90
C TYR A 65 5.37 -24.67 -2.42
N THR A 66 6.08 -25.29 -3.37
CA THR A 66 7.01 -26.39 -3.09
C THR A 66 8.21 -25.88 -2.28
N LYS A 67 8.93 -26.80 -1.62
CA LYS A 67 10.14 -26.44 -0.85
C LYS A 67 11.15 -25.67 -1.71
N LYS A 68 11.37 -26.11 -2.94
CA LYS A 68 12.26 -25.46 -3.93
C LYS A 68 11.86 -24.01 -4.22
N ILE A 69 10.56 -23.74 -4.42
CA ILE A 69 10.08 -22.37 -4.66
C ILE A 69 10.28 -21.50 -3.41
N LYS A 70 9.96 -22.04 -2.22
CA LYS A 70 10.15 -21.30 -0.96
C LYS A 70 11.61 -20.96 -0.70
N GLU A 71 12.53 -21.86 -1.03
CA GLU A 71 13.97 -21.64 -0.94
C GLU A 71 14.46 -20.59 -1.94
N ALA A 72 14.04 -20.68 -3.20
CA ALA A 72 14.34 -19.66 -4.21
C ALA A 72 13.79 -18.26 -3.83
N ILE A 73 12.61 -18.20 -3.20
CA ILE A 73 12.07 -16.95 -2.62
C ILE A 73 12.99 -16.41 -1.52
N ARG A 74 13.45 -17.26 -0.60
CA ARG A 74 14.33 -16.86 0.52
C ARG A 74 15.71 -16.42 0.05
N ASN A 75 16.21 -17.01 -1.03
CA ASN A 75 17.46 -16.64 -1.68
C ASN A 75 17.34 -15.35 -2.51
N GLY A 76 16.12 -14.86 -2.74
CA GLY A 76 15.86 -13.65 -3.51
C GLY A 76 15.75 -13.87 -5.02
N ASP A 77 15.75 -15.12 -5.49
CA ASP A 77 15.66 -15.46 -6.92
C ASP A 77 14.25 -15.25 -7.49
N ILE A 78 13.22 -15.32 -6.64
CA ILE A 78 11.81 -15.17 -7.01
C ILE A 78 11.19 -14.00 -6.28
N HIS A 79 10.71 -13.02 -7.05
CA HIS A 79 9.98 -11.84 -6.53
C HIS A 79 8.46 -11.98 -6.69
N PRO A 80 7.67 -11.28 -5.86
CA PRO A 80 6.20 -11.30 -5.94
C PRO A 80 5.68 -10.54 -7.16
N THR A 81 5.50 -11.27 -8.26
CA THR A 81 4.90 -10.80 -9.51
C THR A 81 3.38 -11.02 -9.55
N ILE A 82 2.69 -10.75 -8.44
CA ILE A 82 1.25 -10.94 -8.29
C ILE A 82 0.50 -9.61 -8.14
N LYS A 83 -0.81 -9.60 -8.44
CA LYS A 83 -1.70 -8.45 -8.23
C LYS A 83 -1.87 -8.15 -6.74
N PRO A 84 -2.20 -6.90 -6.34
CA PRO A 84 -2.39 -5.71 -7.20
C PRO A 84 -1.09 -5.18 -7.80
N ASP A 85 -1.19 -4.41 -8.90
CA ASP A 85 -0.01 -3.77 -9.52
C ASP A 85 0.63 -2.75 -8.59
N ILE A 86 1.93 -2.53 -8.76
CA ILE A 86 2.72 -1.70 -7.85
C ILE A 86 2.25 -0.24 -7.84
N ASP A 87 1.83 0.28 -8.99
CA ASP A 87 1.30 1.64 -9.12
C ASP A 87 -0.07 1.76 -8.42
N ASN A 88 -0.92 0.73 -8.49
CA ASN A 88 -2.21 0.71 -7.82
C ASN A 88 -2.09 0.59 -6.30
N ILE A 89 -1.04 -0.08 -5.80
CA ILE A 89 -0.68 -0.07 -4.37
C ILE A 89 -0.28 1.34 -3.95
N GLY A 90 0.66 1.96 -4.67
CA GLY A 90 1.08 3.32 -4.37
C GLY A 90 -0.10 4.30 -4.32
N LYS A 91 -0.94 4.28 -5.37
CA LYS A 91 -2.12 5.14 -5.46
C LYS A 91 -3.06 5.00 -4.27
N ILE A 92 -3.44 3.77 -3.88
CA ILE A 92 -4.42 3.59 -2.80
C ILE A 92 -3.90 4.05 -1.43
N ILE A 93 -2.58 3.95 -1.21
CA ILE A 93 -1.96 4.44 0.02
C ILE A 93 -1.96 5.97 0.00
N LEU A 94 -1.57 6.59 -1.11
CA LEU A 94 -1.62 8.06 -1.25
C LEU A 94 -3.05 8.59 -1.08
N ASP A 95 -4.04 8.00 -1.75
CA ASP A 95 -5.44 8.41 -1.63
C ASP A 95 -5.94 8.32 -0.18
N GLY A 96 -5.56 7.28 0.56
CA GLY A 96 -5.93 7.09 1.96
C GLY A 96 -5.25 8.08 2.92
N LEU A 97 -4.08 8.61 2.54
CA LEU A 97 -3.31 9.57 3.33
C LEU A 97 -3.58 11.03 2.93
N ASN A 98 -4.15 11.28 1.76
CA ASN A 98 -4.44 12.62 1.28
C ASN A 98 -5.39 13.36 2.24
N LYS A 99 -5.06 14.63 2.55
CA LYS A 99 -5.72 15.47 3.56
C LYS A 99 -5.66 14.93 4.98
N VAL A 100 -4.79 13.96 5.26
CA VAL A 100 -4.56 13.38 6.60
C VAL A 100 -3.09 13.49 6.98
N ALA A 101 -2.22 12.94 6.13
CA ALA A 101 -0.78 12.97 6.33
C ALA A 101 -0.14 14.17 5.61
N PHE A 102 -0.77 14.69 4.56
CA PHE A 102 -0.34 15.88 3.81
C PHE A 102 -1.59 16.58 3.25
N GLU A 103 -1.47 17.85 2.87
CA GLU A 103 -2.60 18.68 2.42
C GLU A 103 -2.97 18.40 0.95
N ASP A 104 -1.98 18.09 0.11
CA ASP A 104 -2.16 17.79 -1.31
C ASP A 104 -1.13 16.76 -1.83
N ASP A 105 -1.54 15.91 -2.78
CA ASP A 105 -0.69 14.89 -3.40
C ASP A 105 0.58 15.48 -4.04
N SER A 106 0.54 16.75 -4.46
CA SER A 106 1.70 17.47 -5.00
C SER A 106 2.87 17.63 -4.02
N GLN A 107 2.64 17.48 -2.71
CA GLN A 107 3.71 17.47 -1.71
C GLN A 107 4.58 16.20 -1.77
N VAL A 108 4.10 15.13 -2.40
CA VAL A 108 4.83 13.86 -2.54
C VAL A 108 5.87 13.97 -3.66
N VAL A 109 7.08 14.41 -3.31
CA VAL A 109 8.16 14.62 -4.29
C VAL A 109 9.04 13.38 -4.49
N ARG A 110 8.94 12.38 -3.61
CA ARG A 110 9.58 11.07 -3.78
C ARG A 110 8.68 9.95 -3.28
N LEU A 111 8.43 8.99 -4.17
CA LEU A 111 7.66 7.79 -3.89
C LEU A 111 8.48 6.56 -4.27
N ILE A 112 8.75 5.69 -3.31
CA ILE A 112 9.31 4.36 -3.55
C ILE A 112 8.24 3.34 -3.19
N VAL A 113 7.91 2.46 -4.13
CA VAL A 113 7.00 1.34 -3.87
C VAL A 113 7.74 0.05 -4.20
N SER A 114 7.67 -0.92 -3.31
CA SER A 114 8.28 -2.24 -3.50
C SER A 114 7.31 -3.36 -3.09
N LYS A 115 7.51 -4.55 -3.65
CA LYS A 115 6.80 -5.76 -3.26
C LYS A 115 7.80 -6.76 -2.70
N LYS A 116 7.49 -7.37 -1.57
CA LYS A 116 8.33 -8.40 -0.93
C LYS A 116 7.48 -9.60 -0.54
N TRP A 117 8.12 -10.76 -0.49
CA TRP A 117 7.52 -11.93 0.14
C TRP A 117 7.63 -11.83 1.67
N THR A 118 6.71 -12.46 2.38
CA THR A 118 6.77 -12.63 3.83
C THR A 118 6.27 -14.02 4.22
N ASP A 119 6.85 -14.59 5.28
CA ASP A 119 6.34 -15.78 5.95
C ASP A 119 5.19 -15.43 6.93
N GLN A 120 4.99 -14.15 7.24
CA GLN A 120 3.91 -13.64 8.09
C GLN A 120 2.61 -13.37 7.29
N GLU A 121 1.62 -12.75 7.93
CA GLU A 121 0.40 -12.32 7.23
C GLU A 121 0.67 -11.19 6.23
N GLU A 122 -0.23 -11.07 5.24
CA GLU A 122 -0.16 -9.98 4.26
C GLU A 122 -0.40 -8.63 4.93
N CYS A 123 0.45 -7.67 4.59
CA CYS A 123 0.31 -6.30 5.05
C CYS A 123 0.99 -5.31 4.08
N VAL A 124 0.64 -4.03 4.21
CA VAL A 124 1.40 -2.93 3.61
C VAL A 124 2.05 -2.14 4.73
N VAL A 125 3.35 -1.94 4.61
CA VAL A 125 4.11 -1.07 5.51
C VAL A 125 4.49 0.18 4.74
N PHE A 126 4.27 1.34 5.32
CA PHE A 126 4.73 2.59 4.73
C PHE A 126 5.39 3.51 5.75
N GLU A 127 6.30 4.33 5.25
CA GLU A 127 7.03 5.33 6.01
C GLU A 127 6.91 6.67 5.29
N ILE A 128 6.51 7.69 6.04
CA ILE A 128 6.43 9.07 5.58
C ILE A 128 7.36 9.93 6.42
N ASN A 129 8.14 10.79 5.74
CA ASN A 129 9.05 11.73 6.37
C ASN A 129 9.12 13.00 5.49
N GLU A 130 9.56 14.11 6.07
CA GLU A 130 9.95 15.29 5.30
C GLU A 130 11.08 14.95 4.32
N TYR A 131 11.07 15.60 3.15
CA TYR A 131 12.01 15.32 2.08
C TYR A 131 13.45 15.68 2.47
#